data_AF-A0A0F8EYS2-F1
#
_entry.id   AF-A0A0F8EYS2-F1
#
_cell.length_a   1.000
_cell.length_b   1.000
_cell.length_c   1.000
_cell.angle_alpha   90.00
_cell.angle_beta   90.00
_cell.angle_gamma   90.00
#
_symmetry.space_group_name_H-M   'P 1'
#
loop_
_entity.id
_entity.type
_entity.pdbx_description
1 polymer ?
#
loop_
_entity_poly.entity_id
_entity_poly.type
_entity_poly.pdbx_seq_one_letter_code
_entity_poly.pdbx_strand_id
1 'polypeptide(L)'
;MFWSKNSIIEKVSKISNTLDDISADIFCGINTDSEYLHKLSLSENDSPENPYKCMGLNREINLERELVYPFIDSAFSNEYAVHPSPYCFMLPYEIKADGLRKGCRLLEPEELKERYPLTYARITEFKNNFKHNSTFLSSADYSVGDCKLLQYINIPKIVVSDHYSLQASFDAAGNNLFEKGCGVVLQDPSRYFYVLAALNSSISRVFSEICQNDRLYNGSLNPGVLRRFPIVFPEEKNLESLISTLSSYLTYIHGQIYRTASPNISGSEDYELLKFYERIVNLLVLDTYFTKDLDPRFLEILEENIVHFGEYPEGGKSGFSGFEDSRCFMNELQAVKQKILDTPDFGKCRFNSEFTNILATLKNNGVW
;
A
#
# COMPACT_ATOMS: atom_id res chain seq x y z
N MET A 1 20.60 2.12 29.60
CA MET A 1 19.38 2.87 30.00
C MET A 1 18.17 1.99 29.68
N PHE A 2 17.14 1.91 30.52
CA PHE A 2 15.94 1.10 30.23
C PHE A 2 14.91 1.99 29.52
N TRP A 3 14.56 1.66 28.29
CA TRP A 3 13.55 2.33 27.49
C TRP A 3 12.16 1.87 27.92
N SER A 4 11.39 2.79 28.50
CA SER A 4 9.95 2.62 28.72
C SER A 4 9.16 2.92 27.44
N LYS A 5 7.91 2.45 27.38
CA LYS A 5 6.96 2.80 26.31
C LYS A 5 6.86 4.33 26.13
N ASN A 6 6.75 5.07 27.23
CA ASN A 6 6.63 6.54 27.20
C ASN A 6 7.89 7.22 26.66
N SER A 7 9.08 6.76 27.02
CA SER A 7 10.32 7.34 26.49
C SER A 7 10.49 7.07 24.98
N ILE A 8 10.00 5.93 24.48
CA ILE A 8 9.98 5.65 23.04
C ILE A 8 9.03 6.62 22.32
N ILE A 9 7.81 6.75 22.83
CA ILE A 9 6.80 7.68 22.30
C ILE A 9 7.33 9.11 22.29
N GLU A 10 7.91 9.58 23.39
CA GLU A 10 8.44 10.93 23.52
C GLU A 10 9.60 11.20 22.55
N LYS A 11 10.48 10.21 22.32
CA LYS A 11 11.57 10.38 21.35
C LYS A 11 11.03 10.48 19.93
N VAL A 12 10.08 9.63 19.55
CA VAL A 12 9.49 9.62 18.21
C VAL A 12 8.63 10.86 17.97
N SER A 13 7.89 11.36 18.97
CA SER A 13 7.05 12.56 18.82
C SER A 13 7.86 13.87 18.67
N LYS A 14 9.14 13.86 19.05
CA LYS A 14 10.06 15.00 18.88
C LYS A 14 10.73 15.07 17.51
N ILE A 15 10.51 14.08 16.64
CA ILE A 15 11.05 14.09 15.27
C ILE A 15 10.34 15.18 14.48
N SER A 16 11.10 16.14 13.95
CA SER A 16 10.56 17.29 13.21
C SER A 16 10.12 16.95 11.80
N ASN A 17 10.83 16.03 11.15
CA ASN A 17 10.57 15.64 9.78
C ASN A 17 9.40 14.65 9.72
N THR A 18 8.48 14.93 8.81
CA THR A 18 7.23 14.22 8.67
C THR A 18 7.03 13.71 7.25
N LEU A 19 6.03 12.85 7.08
CA LEU A 19 5.65 12.36 5.76
C LEU A 19 5.16 13.50 4.84
N ASP A 20 4.57 14.56 5.40
CA ASP A 20 4.15 15.74 4.62
C ASP A 20 5.34 16.41 3.92
N ASP A 21 6.49 16.51 4.59
CA ASP A 21 7.68 17.21 4.10
C ASP A 21 8.27 16.57 2.83
N ILE A 22 8.03 15.27 2.62
CA ILE A 22 8.53 14.50 1.48
C ILE A 22 7.45 14.10 0.47
N SER A 23 6.18 14.37 0.79
CA SER A 23 5.05 14.00 -0.06
C SER A 23 4.75 15.12 -1.05
N ALA A 24 4.42 14.75 -2.28
CA ALA A 24 3.80 15.65 -3.24
C ALA A 24 2.32 15.88 -2.86
N ASP A 25 1.62 14.83 -2.41
CA ASP A 25 0.30 14.96 -1.78
C ASP A 25 -0.03 13.73 -0.92
N ILE A 26 -0.93 13.94 0.04
CA ILE A 26 -1.58 12.91 0.85
C ILE A 26 -3.08 13.18 0.80
N PHE A 27 -3.85 12.19 0.37
CA PHE A 27 -5.27 12.35 0.03
C PHE A 27 -6.13 11.16 0.49
N CYS A 28 -7.43 11.40 0.66
CA CYS A 28 -8.42 10.37 1.00
C CYS A 28 -8.76 9.48 -0.21
N GLY A 29 -9.30 8.30 0.07
CA GLY A 29 -9.94 7.46 -0.93
C GLY A 29 -11.18 8.09 -1.57
N ILE A 30 -11.84 7.31 -2.44
CA ILE A 30 -13.11 7.68 -3.05
C ILE A 30 -14.18 7.82 -1.98
N ASN A 31 -14.99 8.88 -2.10
CA ASN A 31 -16.22 9.05 -1.33
C ASN A 31 -17.40 9.02 -2.29
N THR A 32 -18.35 8.10 -2.10
CA THR A 32 -19.55 7.99 -2.92
C THR A 32 -20.79 7.77 -2.04
N ASP A 33 -21.88 8.47 -2.39
CA ASP A 33 -23.18 8.28 -1.75
C ASP A 33 -23.86 6.96 -2.15
N SER A 34 -23.30 6.23 -3.13
CA SER A 34 -23.87 4.98 -3.63
C SER A 34 -22.79 3.97 -4.04
N GLU A 35 -22.16 3.34 -3.05
CA GLU A 35 -21.20 2.24 -3.28
C GLU A 35 -21.80 1.16 -4.21
N TYR A 36 -23.09 0.84 -4.07
CA TYR A 36 -23.80 -0.14 -4.90
C TYR A 36 -23.87 0.19 -6.40
N LEU A 37 -23.80 1.48 -6.75
CA LEU A 37 -23.73 1.90 -8.15
C LEU A 37 -22.33 1.68 -8.73
N HIS A 38 -21.29 1.96 -7.95
CA HIS A 38 -19.94 2.03 -8.48
C HIS A 38 -19.14 0.74 -8.29
N LYS A 39 -19.29 0.08 -7.14
CA LYS A 39 -18.58 -1.15 -6.80
C LYS A 39 -19.13 -2.33 -7.58
N LEU A 40 -18.20 -3.10 -8.13
CA LEU A 40 -18.41 -4.28 -8.97
C LEU A 40 -17.62 -5.43 -8.37
N SER A 41 -18.08 -6.66 -8.56
CA SER A 41 -17.24 -7.85 -8.38
C SER A 41 -16.98 -8.52 -9.72
N LEU A 42 -15.84 -9.17 -9.88
CA LEU A 42 -15.58 -10.05 -11.01
C LEU A 42 -16.54 -11.25 -10.95
N SER A 43 -17.03 -11.71 -12.11
CA SER A 43 -17.87 -12.91 -12.18
C SER A 43 -17.02 -14.16 -11.91
N GLU A 44 -17.52 -15.08 -11.08
CA GLU A 44 -16.87 -16.36 -10.79
C GLU A 44 -16.78 -17.29 -12.02
N ASN A 45 -17.64 -17.05 -13.02
CA ASN A 45 -17.75 -17.93 -14.20
C ASN A 45 -16.81 -17.56 -15.34
N ASP A 46 -15.93 -16.55 -15.19
CA ASP A 46 -15.01 -16.06 -16.24
C ASP A 46 -15.67 -15.93 -17.62
N SER A 47 -16.97 -15.62 -17.65
CA SER A 47 -17.72 -15.49 -18.89
C SER A 47 -17.23 -14.24 -19.61
N PRO A 48 -16.62 -14.36 -20.81
CA PRO A 48 -16.19 -13.20 -21.57
C PRO A 48 -17.38 -12.31 -21.96
N GLU A 49 -18.59 -12.89 -21.95
CA GLU A 49 -19.84 -12.19 -22.25
C GLU A 49 -20.44 -11.44 -21.07
N ASN A 50 -20.06 -11.67 -19.81
CA ASN A 50 -20.48 -10.84 -18.67
C ASN A 50 -19.42 -10.91 -17.55
N PRO A 51 -18.34 -10.12 -17.63
CA PRO A 51 -17.21 -10.26 -16.73
C PRO A 51 -17.47 -9.71 -15.33
N TYR A 52 -18.56 -8.96 -15.12
CA TYR A 52 -18.84 -8.29 -13.85
C TYR A 52 -20.18 -8.70 -13.26
N LYS A 53 -20.24 -8.74 -11.93
CA LYS A 53 -21.47 -8.84 -11.15
C LYS A 53 -21.68 -7.54 -10.38
N CYS A 54 -22.88 -6.97 -10.51
CA CYS A 54 -23.22 -5.75 -9.80
C CYS A 54 -23.73 -6.07 -8.40
N MET A 55 -23.14 -5.47 -7.36
CA MET A 55 -23.60 -5.67 -5.98
C MET A 55 -25.03 -5.18 -5.76
N GLY A 56 -25.41 -4.04 -6.36
CA GLY A 56 -26.78 -3.52 -6.26
C GLY A 56 -27.82 -4.40 -6.94
N LEU A 57 -27.61 -4.75 -8.22
CA LEU A 57 -28.58 -5.50 -9.04
C LEU A 57 -28.54 -7.03 -8.81
N ASN A 58 -27.50 -7.54 -8.15
CA ASN A 58 -27.24 -8.97 -7.92
C ASN A 58 -27.35 -9.84 -9.19
N ARG A 59 -26.88 -9.33 -10.33
CA ARG A 59 -26.84 -10.04 -11.60
C ARG A 59 -25.56 -9.73 -12.37
N GLU A 60 -25.25 -10.60 -13.32
CA GLU A 60 -24.15 -10.40 -14.26
C GLU A 60 -24.45 -9.25 -15.23
N ILE A 61 -23.42 -8.47 -15.56
CA ILE A 61 -23.50 -7.31 -16.43
C ILE A 61 -22.22 -7.13 -17.25
N ASN A 62 -22.37 -6.47 -18.39
CA ASN A 62 -21.25 -5.94 -19.17
C ASN A 62 -21.07 -4.45 -18.94
N LEU A 63 -19.81 -4.02 -18.96
CA LEU A 63 -19.40 -2.63 -18.94
C LEU A 63 -18.17 -2.45 -19.81
N GLU A 64 -18.01 -1.24 -20.33
CA GLU A 64 -16.80 -0.80 -21.00
C GLU A 64 -15.63 -0.78 -20.02
N ARG A 65 -14.60 -1.58 -20.28
CA ARG A 65 -13.49 -1.84 -19.34
C ARG A 65 -12.67 -0.60 -19.05
N GLU A 66 -12.67 0.38 -19.95
CA GLU A 66 -11.95 1.65 -19.83
C GLU A 66 -12.46 2.50 -18.66
N LEU A 67 -13.69 2.25 -18.19
CA LEU A 67 -14.28 2.94 -17.04
C LEU A 67 -14.18 2.12 -15.76
N VAL A 68 -13.59 0.92 -15.79
CA VAL A 68 -13.52 0.00 -14.66
C VAL A 68 -12.09 -0.12 -14.16
N TYR A 69 -11.90 0.19 -12.89
CA TYR A 69 -10.60 0.20 -12.23
C TYR A 69 -10.55 -0.85 -11.12
N PRO A 70 -9.39 -1.47 -10.86
CA PRO A 70 -9.23 -2.38 -9.74
C PRO A 70 -9.42 -1.64 -8.41
N PHE A 71 -9.92 -2.36 -7.40
CA PHE A 71 -10.27 -1.76 -6.11
C PHE A 71 -9.58 -2.49 -4.96
N ILE A 72 -8.88 -1.74 -4.10
CA ILE A 72 -8.29 -2.23 -2.87
C ILE A 72 -9.40 -2.34 -1.83
N ASP A 73 -9.65 -3.57 -1.41
CA ASP A 73 -10.60 -3.82 -0.34
C ASP A 73 -9.89 -3.80 1.02
N SER A 74 -10.33 -2.89 1.88
CA SER A 74 -9.89 -2.76 3.26
C SER A 74 -10.22 -3.99 4.13
N ALA A 75 -11.01 -4.95 3.66
CA ALA A 75 -11.17 -6.20 4.39
C ALA A 75 -9.90 -7.08 4.39
N PHE A 76 -9.01 -6.92 3.41
CA PHE A 76 -7.77 -7.68 3.30
C PHE A 76 -6.58 -6.95 3.93
N SER A 77 -5.59 -7.72 4.36
CA SER A 77 -4.28 -7.17 4.74
C SER A 77 -3.55 -6.71 3.49
N ASN A 78 -3.11 -5.46 3.48
CA ASN A 78 -2.41 -4.85 2.34
C ASN A 78 -1.01 -4.38 2.79
N GLU A 79 -0.21 -5.30 3.33
CA GLU A 79 1.15 -5.01 3.79
C GLU A 79 2.12 -5.17 2.64
N TYR A 80 2.93 -4.13 2.37
CA TYR A 80 3.91 -3.99 1.30
C TYR A 80 3.39 -4.10 -0.14
N ALA A 81 2.36 -4.89 -0.40
CA ALA A 81 1.76 -5.11 -1.72
C ALA A 81 0.23 -4.96 -1.66
N VAL A 82 -0.36 -4.59 -2.80
CA VAL A 82 -1.82 -4.58 -2.94
C VAL A 82 -2.31 -6.01 -3.01
N HIS A 83 -3.20 -6.39 -2.09
CA HIS A 83 -3.86 -7.69 -2.12
C HIS A 83 -4.84 -7.74 -3.30
N PRO A 84 -4.75 -8.75 -4.19
CA PRO A 84 -5.72 -8.93 -5.25
C PRO A 84 -7.13 -9.05 -4.65
N SER A 85 -8.04 -8.25 -5.15
CA SER A 85 -9.43 -8.22 -4.73
C SER A 85 -10.31 -8.61 -5.92
N PRO A 86 -11.40 -9.36 -5.70
CA PRO A 86 -12.39 -9.58 -6.75
C PRO A 86 -13.18 -8.29 -7.06
N TYR A 87 -12.97 -7.21 -6.32
CA TYR A 87 -13.71 -5.97 -6.51
C TYR A 87 -13.04 -5.03 -7.50
N CYS A 88 -13.89 -4.35 -8.25
CA CYS A 88 -13.55 -3.25 -9.14
C CYS A 88 -14.50 -2.08 -8.89
N PHE A 89 -14.19 -0.93 -9.46
CA PHE A 89 -15.00 0.27 -9.28
C PHE A 89 -15.15 1.01 -10.61
N MET A 90 -16.39 1.37 -10.93
CA MET A 90 -16.75 2.04 -12.17
C MET A 90 -16.70 3.56 -11.98
N LEU A 91 -15.86 4.22 -12.78
CA LEU A 91 -15.64 5.66 -12.80
C LEU A 91 -15.91 6.23 -14.20
N PRO A 92 -17.04 6.93 -14.41
CA PRO A 92 -17.37 7.57 -15.68
C PRO A 92 -16.65 8.93 -15.82
N TYR A 93 -15.32 8.91 -15.70
CA TYR A 93 -14.48 10.11 -15.74
C TYR A 93 -13.46 10.01 -16.88
N GLU A 94 -13.23 11.13 -17.53
CA GLU A 94 -12.11 11.34 -18.43
C GLU A 94 -10.89 11.83 -17.63
N ILE A 95 -9.78 11.10 -17.75
CA ILE A 95 -8.52 11.40 -17.05
C ILE A 95 -7.51 11.86 -18.10
N LYS A 96 -7.06 13.12 -17.97
CA LYS A 96 -6.07 13.71 -18.86
C LYS A 96 -4.67 13.17 -18.53
N ALA A 97 -3.83 13.03 -19.55
CA ALA A 97 -2.53 12.38 -19.43
C ALA A 97 -1.38 13.31 -18.99
N ASP A 98 -1.64 14.55 -18.56
CA ASP A 98 -0.61 15.55 -18.31
C ASP A 98 -0.21 15.68 -16.82
N GLY A 99 1.11 15.61 -16.57
CA GLY A 99 1.72 15.91 -15.29
C GLY A 99 1.52 14.87 -14.17
N LEU A 100 2.08 15.18 -12.99
CA LEU A 100 1.92 14.37 -11.77
C LEU A 100 0.48 14.42 -11.23
N ARG A 101 -0.19 15.56 -11.43
CA ARG A 101 -1.57 15.81 -11.02
C ARG A 101 -2.43 15.95 -12.27
N LYS A 102 -3.20 14.92 -12.57
CA LYS A 102 -3.99 14.83 -13.80
C LYS A 102 -5.26 15.66 -13.71
N GLY A 103 -5.64 16.28 -14.83
CA GLY A 103 -6.98 16.84 -14.98
C GLY A 103 -8.03 15.72 -15.06
N CYS A 104 -9.07 15.80 -14.24
CA CYS A 104 -10.18 14.86 -14.26
C CYS A 104 -11.47 15.59 -14.60
N ARG A 105 -12.26 15.03 -15.51
CA ARG A 105 -13.54 15.59 -15.93
C ARG A 105 -14.60 14.49 -15.89
N LEU A 106 -15.71 14.77 -15.24
CA LEU A 106 -16.88 13.89 -15.28
C LEU A 106 -17.43 13.89 -16.72
N LEU A 107 -17.70 12.71 -17.28
CA LEU A 107 -18.37 12.60 -18.57
C LEU A 107 -19.81 13.08 -18.42
N GLU A 108 -20.32 13.84 -19.38
CA GLU A 108 -21.74 14.25 -19.36
C GLU A 108 -22.65 13.10 -19.83
N PRO A 109 -23.93 13.05 -19.43
CA PRO A 109 -24.83 11.95 -19.76
C PRO A 109 -24.91 11.63 -21.26
N GLU A 110 -24.93 12.64 -22.13
CA GLU A 110 -24.95 12.48 -23.58
C GLU A 110 -23.65 11.88 -24.12
N GLU A 111 -22.50 12.34 -23.62
CA GLU A 111 -21.19 11.78 -23.99
C GLU A 111 -21.08 10.32 -23.54
N LEU A 112 -21.55 10.04 -22.32
CA LEU A 112 -21.56 8.70 -21.75
C LEU A 112 -22.47 7.77 -22.56
N LYS A 113 -23.64 8.26 -22.99
CA LYS A 113 -24.58 7.50 -23.83
C LYS A 113 -23.99 7.16 -25.20
N GLU A 114 -23.26 8.09 -25.81
CA GLU A 114 -22.67 7.91 -27.14
C GLU A 114 -21.44 6.99 -27.10
N ARG A 115 -20.54 7.20 -26.15
CA ARG A 115 -19.25 6.51 -26.08
C ARG A 115 -19.25 5.23 -25.23
N TYR A 116 -20.10 5.19 -24.21
CA TYR A 116 -20.15 4.12 -23.20
C TYR A 116 -21.61 3.68 -22.92
N PRO A 117 -22.34 3.22 -23.96
CA PRO A 117 -23.78 2.96 -23.88
C PRO A 117 -24.16 1.91 -22.83
N LEU A 118 -23.32 0.92 -22.53
CA LEU A 118 -23.59 -0.11 -21.53
C LEU A 118 -23.55 0.48 -20.12
N THR A 119 -22.52 1.29 -19.85
CA THR A 119 -22.41 2.05 -18.59
C THR A 119 -23.59 3.02 -18.42
N TYR A 120 -23.95 3.77 -19.46
CA TYR A 120 -25.11 4.67 -19.43
C TYR A 120 -26.41 3.92 -19.11
N ALA A 121 -26.66 2.80 -19.78
CA ALA A 121 -27.85 1.97 -19.58
C ALA A 121 -27.92 1.44 -18.14
N ARG A 122 -26.79 0.99 -17.60
CA ARG A 122 -26.68 0.51 -16.21
C ARG A 122 -27.03 1.60 -15.20
N ILE A 123 -26.43 2.79 -15.31
CA ILE A 123 -26.67 3.87 -14.34
C ILE A 123 -28.15 4.26 -14.38
N THR A 124 -28.73 4.35 -15.58
CA THR A 124 -30.16 4.64 -15.78
C THR A 124 -31.03 3.58 -15.12
N GLU A 125 -30.74 2.30 -15.33
CA GLU A 125 -31.47 1.20 -14.70
C GLU A 125 -31.35 1.22 -13.17
N PHE A 126 -30.14 1.43 -12.65
CA PHE A 126 -29.92 1.53 -11.22
C PHE A 126 -30.72 2.70 -10.62
N LYS A 127 -30.70 3.88 -11.26
CA LYS A 127 -31.48 5.05 -10.84
C LYS A 127 -32.99 4.77 -10.84
N ASN A 128 -33.50 4.15 -11.90
CA ASN A 128 -34.92 3.81 -12.02
C ASN A 128 -35.36 2.81 -10.94
N ASN A 129 -34.55 1.78 -10.70
CA ASN A 129 -34.93 0.65 -9.85
C ASN A 129 -34.65 0.90 -8.36
N PHE A 130 -33.52 1.52 -8.01
CA PHE A 130 -33.11 1.73 -6.60
C PHE A 130 -33.45 3.11 -6.07
N LYS A 131 -33.26 4.16 -6.88
CA LYS A 131 -33.61 5.53 -6.47
C LYS A 131 -35.08 5.86 -6.77
N HIS A 132 -35.83 4.95 -7.40
CA HIS A 132 -37.22 5.12 -7.85
C HIS A 132 -37.43 6.44 -8.61
N ASN A 133 -36.43 6.83 -9.40
CA ASN A 133 -36.41 8.12 -10.08
C ASN A 133 -36.25 7.91 -11.59
N SER A 134 -37.34 8.14 -12.32
CA SER A 134 -37.41 7.99 -13.78
C SER A 134 -37.05 9.25 -14.57
N THR A 135 -36.55 10.29 -13.89
CA THR A 135 -36.05 11.49 -14.58
C THR A 135 -34.82 11.18 -15.42
N PHE A 136 -34.59 11.99 -16.46
CA PHE A 136 -33.39 11.91 -17.28
C PHE A 136 -32.12 11.87 -16.43
N LEU A 137 -31.13 11.11 -16.90
CA LEU A 137 -29.87 10.95 -16.21
C LEU A 137 -29.15 12.31 -16.17
N SER A 138 -28.65 12.66 -14.99
CA SER A 138 -27.82 13.85 -14.76
C SER A 138 -26.45 13.42 -14.24
N SER A 139 -25.42 14.24 -14.43
CA SER A 139 -24.07 13.94 -13.95
C SER A 139 -24.00 13.74 -12.43
N ALA A 140 -24.86 14.42 -11.67
CA ALA A 140 -25.00 14.23 -10.23
C ALA A 140 -25.47 12.82 -9.82
N ASP A 141 -26.10 12.06 -10.72
CA ASP A 141 -26.60 10.72 -10.41
C ASP A 141 -25.47 9.69 -10.21
N TYR A 142 -24.28 9.97 -10.74
CA TYR A 142 -23.11 9.09 -10.75
C TYR A 142 -21.78 9.81 -10.46
N SER A 143 -21.81 11.07 -10.06
CA SER A 143 -20.61 11.78 -9.62
C SER A 143 -20.10 11.20 -8.30
N VAL A 144 -18.78 11.04 -8.17
CA VAL A 144 -18.12 10.76 -6.89
C VAL A 144 -17.54 12.05 -6.31
N GLY A 145 -17.61 12.18 -4.98
CA GLY A 145 -17.24 13.41 -4.27
C GLY A 145 -15.74 13.60 -4.13
N ASP A 146 -15.31 14.86 -4.25
CA ASP A 146 -14.01 15.46 -3.88
C ASP A 146 -12.80 14.52 -3.91
N CYS A 147 -12.56 13.93 -5.08
CA CYS A 147 -11.68 12.78 -5.16
C CYS A 147 -10.34 13.17 -5.78
N LYS A 148 -9.49 13.82 -4.96
CA LYS A 148 -8.06 14.06 -5.28
C LYS A 148 -7.38 12.80 -5.84
N LEU A 149 -7.78 11.63 -5.36
CA LEU A 149 -7.33 10.33 -5.86
C LEU A 149 -7.45 10.18 -7.37
N LEU A 150 -8.50 10.72 -8.01
CA LEU A 150 -8.67 10.65 -9.47
C LEU A 150 -7.51 11.31 -10.21
N GLN A 151 -6.93 12.37 -9.63
CA GLN A 151 -5.81 13.13 -10.19
C GLN A 151 -4.50 12.31 -10.16
N TYR A 152 -4.47 11.22 -9.41
CA TYR A 152 -3.33 10.31 -9.24
C TYR A 152 -3.58 8.91 -9.79
N ILE A 153 -4.63 8.73 -10.62
CA ILE A 153 -4.81 7.49 -11.36
C ILE A 153 -3.66 7.31 -12.35
N ASN A 154 -3.13 6.09 -12.42
CA ASN A 154 -1.93 5.71 -13.17
C ASN A 154 -0.66 6.46 -12.74
N ILE A 155 -0.60 6.91 -11.48
CA ILE A 155 0.61 7.44 -10.83
C ILE A 155 0.96 6.51 -9.67
N PRO A 156 2.21 6.00 -9.58
CA PRO A 156 2.64 5.16 -8.47
C PRO A 156 2.35 5.84 -7.14
N LYS A 157 1.82 5.08 -6.18
CA LYS A 157 1.42 5.62 -4.87
C LYS A 157 1.47 4.55 -3.79
N ILE A 158 1.70 4.97 -2.55
CA ILE A 158 1.48 4.11 -1.39
C ILE A 158 0.03 4.28 -0.95
N VAL A 159 -0.65 3.19 -0.64
CA VAL A 159 -1.98 3.20 -0.02
C VAL A 159 -1.84 2.72 1.42
N VAL A 160 -2.21 3.58 2.35
CA VAL A 160 -2.17 3.31 3.79
C VAL A 160 -3.59 3.09 4.28
N SER A 161 -3.88 1.90 4.78
CA SER A 161 -5.16 1.54 5.40
C SER A 161 -5.04 1.44 6.92
N ASP A 162 -6.19 1.63 7.56
CA ASP A 162 -6.35 1.60 9.01
C ASP A 162 -6.96 0.27 9.44
N HIS A 163 -6.12 -0.64 9.95
CA HIS A 163 -6.53 -1.94 10.53
C HIS A 163 -6.28 -1.93 12.05
N TYR A 164 -5.88 -3.07 12.63
CA TYR A 164 -5.36 -3.10 14.01
C TYR A 164 -4.10 -2.23 14.18
N SER A 165 -3.32 -2.08 13.11
CA SER A 165 -2.24 -1.11 12.95
C SER A 165 -2.27 -0.53 11.54
N LEU A 166 -1.54 0.56 11.31
CA LEU A 166 -1.33 1.07 9.95
C LEU A 166 -0.68 -0.03 9.09
N GLN A 167 -1.25 -0.25 7.91
CA GLN A 167 -0.69 -1.10 6.88
C GLN A 167 -0.53 -0.27 5.62
N ALA A 168 0.63 -0.40 4.98
CA ALA A 168 0.92 0.33 3.76
C ALA A 168 1.26 -0.63 2.64
N SER A 169 0.63 -0.45 1.48
CA SER A 169 0.90 -1.19 0.25
C SER A 169 1.42 -0.26 -0.83
N PHE A 170 2.24 -0.77 -1.74
CA PHE A 170 2.67 0.00 -2.90
C PHE A 170 1.85 -0.35 -4.14
N ASP A 171 1.10 0.63 -4.66
CA ASP A 171 0.40 0.54 -5.94
C ASP A 171 1.31 1.05 -7.05
N ALA A 172 2.10 0.12 -7.59
CA ALA A 172 3.06 0.34 -8.66
C ALA A 172 2.45 1.00 -9.91
N ALA A 173 1.31 0.48 -10.36
CA ALA A 173 0.64 0.92 -11.56
C ALA A 173 -0.15 2.20 -11.32
N GLY A 174 -0.52 2.49 -10.07
CA GLY A 174 -1.28 3.68 -9.73
C GLY A 174 -2.75 3.59 -10.12
N ASN A 175 -3.24 2.45 -10.59
CA ASN A 175 -4.60 2.28 -11.10
C ASN A 175 -5.58 1.73 -10.06
N ASN A 176 -5.10 1.32 -8.88
CA ASN A 176 -5.95 0.83 -7.83
C ASN A 176 -6.65 1.99 -7.13
N LEU A 177 -7.96 1.85 -6.96
CA LEU A 177 -8.82 2.75 -6.20
C LEU A 177 -9.04 2.18 -4.81
N PHE A 178 -9.36 3.02 -3.85
CA PHE A 178 -9.67 2.61 -2.48
C PHE A 178 -10.65 3.62 -1.88
N GLU A 179 -11.46 3.17 -0.93
CA GLU A 179 -12.43 4.02 -0.21
C GLU A 179 -11.86 4.48 1.14
N LYS A 180 -11.39 3.53 1.95
CA LYS A 180 -10.85 3.81 3.29
C LYS A 180 -9.33 3.91 3.26
N GLY A 181 -8.80 4.81 4.08
CA GLY A 181 -7.36 5.06 4.18
C GLY A 181 -6.90 6.27 3.37
N CYS A 182 -5.60 6.35 3.16
CA CYS A 182 -4.94 7.49 2.51
C CYS A 182 -4.01 7.03 1.39
N GLY A 183 -3.99 7.79 0.30
CA GLY A 183 -2.98 7.69 -0.75
C GLY A 183 -1.84 8.66 -0.46
N VAL A 184 -0.61 8.22 -0.71
CA VAL A 184 0.62 9.01 -0.55
C VAL A 184 1.38 8.97 -1.87
N VAL A 185 1.63 10.14 -2.44
CA VAL A 185 2.48 10.32 -3.62
C VAL A 185 3.70 11.11 -3.17
N LEU A 186 4.89 10.58 -3.43
CA LEU A 186 6.16 11.19 -3.01
C LEU A 186 6.66 12.21 -4.04
N GLN A 187 7.39 13.22 -3.57
CA GLN A 187 8.12 14.15 -4.44
C GLN A 187 9.27 13.45 -5.18
N ASP A 188 9.92 12.50 -4.50
CA ASP A 188 11.00 11.68 -5.03
C ASP A 188 10.53 10.21 -5.11
N PRO A 189 10.25 9.68 -6.32
CA PRO A 189 9.81 8.31 -6.51
C PRO A 189 10.83 7.25 -6.06
N SER A 190 12.13 7.58 -6.03
CA SER A 190 13.16 6.62 -5.61
C SER A 190 13.02 6.19 -4.15
N ARG A 191 12.28 6.97 -3.36
CA ARG A 191 12.08 6.76 -1.91
C ARG A 191 10.85 5.95 -1.54
N TYR A 192 10.04 5.51 -2.51
CA TYR A 192 8.80 4.76 -2.22
C TYR A 192 9.06 3.56 -1.31
N PHE A 193 10.09 2.76 -1.58
CA PHE A 193 10.38 1.56 -0.80
C PHE A 193 10.90 1.84 0.59
N TYR A 194 11.71 2.89 0.78
CA TYR A 194 12.12 3.30 2.12
C TYR A 194 10.91 3.74 2.95
N VAL A 195 10.05 4.59 2.39
CA VAL A 195 8.85 5.09 3.06
C VAL A 195 7.87 3.95 3.36
N LEU A 196 7.73 3.00 2.44
CA LEU A 196 6.91 1.80 2.62
C LEU A 196 7.42 0.94 3.79
N ALA A 197 8.74 0.76 3.92
CA ALA A 197 9.35 0.08 5.06
C ALA A 197 9.05 0.79 6.38
N ALA A 198 9.21 2.12 6.42
CA ALA A 198 8.93 2.91 7.61
C ALA A 198 7.46 2.79 8.06
N LEU A 199 6.52 2.89 7.11
CA LEU A 199 5.08 2.78 7.36
C LEU A 199 4.62 1.39 7.82
N ASN A 200 5.32 0.31 7.42
CA ASN A 200 5.04 -1.06 7.86
C ASN A 200 5.93 -1.53 9.02
N SER A 201 6.81 -0.65 9.55
CA SER A 201 7.67 -0.96 10.68
C SER A 201 6.95 -0.77 12.02
N SER A 202 7.59 -1.16 13.13
CA SER A 202 7.09 -0.89 14.48
C SER A 202 6.94 0.61 14.80
N ILE A 203 7.56 1.51 14.02
CA ILE A 203 7.33 2.96 14.15
C ILE A 203 5.87 3.30 13.90
N SER A 204 5.16 2.58 13.04
CA SER A 204 3.76 2.85 12.74
C SER A 204 2.84 2.64 13.95
N ARG A 205 3.15 1.65 14.78
CA ARG A 205 2.45 1.41 16.04
C ARG A 205 2.81 2.45 17.10
N VAL A 206 4.07 2.90 17.16
CA VAL A 206 4.45 4.04 18.01
C VAL A 206 3.71 5.31 17.58
N PHE A 207 3.54 5.53 16.29
CA PHE A 207 2.78 6.64 15.75
C PHE A 207 1.28 6.58 16.11
N SER A 208 0.66 5.39 16.05
CA SER A 208 -0.71 5.21 16.53
C SER A 208 -0.87 5.62 18.00
N GLU A 209 0.09 5.26 18.85
CA GLU A 209 0.10 5.66 20.27
C GLU A 209 0.26 7.18 20.46
N ILE A 210 1.11 7.83 19.67
CA ILE A 210 1.24 9.30 19.65
C ILE A 210 -0.10 9.95 19.30
N CYS A 211 -0.76 9.48 18.24
CA CYS A 211 -2.03 10.03 17.78
C CYS A 211 -3.16 9.86 18.80
N GLN A 212 -3.18 8.74 19.53
CA GLN A 212 -4.13 8.50 20.62
C GLN A 212 -3.90 9.46 21.79
N ASN A 213 -2.65 9.66 22.20
CA ASN A 213 -2.29 10.57 23.30
C ASN A 213 -2.65 12.03 22.99
N ASP A 214 -2.45 12.47 21.75
CA ASP A 214 -2.72 13.83 21.32
C ASP A 214 -4.19 14.09 20.95
N ARG A 215 -5.06 13.07 21.09
CA ARG A 215 -6.48 13.11 20.66
C ARG A 215 -6.65 13.52 19.19
N LEU A 216 -5.64 13.27 18.37
CA LEU A 216 -5.67 13.51 16.93
C LEU A 216 -6.43 12.39 16.21
N TYR A 217 -6.60 11.25 16.89
CA TYR A 217 -7.25 10.07 16.37
C TYR A 217 -8.68 9.94 16.90
N ASN A 218 -9.67 10.08 16.02
CA ASN A 218 -11.08 9.84 16.32
C ASN A 218 -11.56 8.45 15.87
N GLY A 219 -10.64 7.50 15.65
CA GLY A 219 -10.95 6.15 15.20
C GLY A 219 -10.99 5.95 13.68
N SER A 220 -10.48 6.91 12.90
CA SER A 220 -10.26 6.73 11.46
C SER A 220 -9.03 7.50 10.97
N LEU A 221 -8.20 6.81 10.18
CA LEU A 221 -7.09 7.44 9.47
C LEU A 221 -7.60 8.44 8.43
N ASN A 222 -7.05 9.66 8.49
CA ASN A 222 -7.29 10.71 7.50
C ASN A 222 -5.95 11.38 7.11
N PRO A 223 -5.89 12.09 5.97
CA PRO A 223 -4.66 12.70 5.49
C PRO A 223 -4.02 13.67 6.48
N GLY A 224 -4.83 14.43 7.25
CA GLY A 224 -4.31 15.38 8.24
C GLY A 224 -3.55 14.70 9.38
N VAL A 225 -3.95 13.48 9.75
CA VAL A 225 -3.22 12.64 10.70
C VAL A 225 -1.97 12.06 10.03
N LEU A 226 -2.12 11.41 8.87
CA LEU A 226 -1.01 10.71 8.22
C LEU A 226 0.15 11.65 7.81
N ARG A 227 -0.16 12.91 7.47
CA ARG A 227 0.84 13.97 7.23
C ARG A 227 1.85 14.11 8.37
N ARG A 228 1.45 13.84 9.62
CA ARG A 228 2.29 13.95 10.82
C ARG A 228 3.14 12.71 11.10
N PHE A 229 3.05 11.67 10.27
CA PHE A 229 3.85 10.47 10.48
C PHE A 229 5.34 10.83 10.47
N PRO A 230 6.11 10.53 11.53
CA PRO A 230 7.51 10.94 11.62
C PRO A 230 8.35 10.11 10.67
N ILE A 231 9.14 10.77 9.82
CA ILE A 231 10.06 10.12 8.88
C ILE A 231 11.49 10.55 9.18
N VAL A 232 12.35 9.56 9.40
CA VAL A 232 13.81 9.74 9.52
C VAL A 232 14.46 8.97 8.38
N PHE A 233 15.47 9.55 7.75
CA PHE A 233 16.33 8.87 6.78
C PHE A 233 17.69 8.56 7.44
N PRO A 234 18.33 7.43 7.11
CA PRO A 234 19.67 7.15 7.59
C PRO A 234 20.66 8.15 6.99
N GLU A 235 21.71 8.49 7.74
CA GLU A 235 22.77 9.38 7.27
C GLU A 235 23.61 8.71 6.16
N GLU A 236 23.74 7.39 6.24
CA GLU A 236 24.47 6.57 5.28
C GLU A 236 23.56 6.17 4.11
N LYS A 237 23.88 6.66 2.91
CA LYS A 237 23.11 6.39 1.68
C LYS A 237 22.99 4.89 1.37
N ASN A 238 24.01 4.09 1.73
CA ASN A 238 23.98 2.64 1.52
C ASN A 238 22.88 1.98 2.37
N LEU A 239 22.66 2.43 3.60
CA LEU A 239 21.62 1.90 4.47
C LEU A 239 20.21 2.23 3.94
N GLU A 240 19.99 3.44 3.39
CA GLU A 240 18.72 3.80 2.73
C GLU A 240 18.44 2.86 1.54
N SER A 241 19.47 2.60 0.72
CA SER A 241 19.39 1.69 -0.43
C SER A 241 19.13 0.24 0.01
N LEU A 242 19.81 -0.22 1.06
CA LEU A 242 19.64 -1.56 1.62
C LEU A 242 18.20 -1.79 2.11
N ILE A 243 17.67 -0.85 2.91
CA ILE A 243 16.29 -0.89 3.40
C ILE A 243 15.31 -0.88 2.23
N SER A 244 15.54 -0.03 1.23
CA SER A 244 14.69 0.05 0.04
C SER A 244 14.69 -1.26 -0.75
N THR A 245 15.86 -1.89 -0.92
CA THR A 245 16.01 -3.18 -1.61
C THR A 245 15.23 -4.27 -0.89
N LEU A 246 15.42 -4.38 0.42
CA LEU A 246 14.71 -5.36 1.24
C LEU A 246 13.19 -5.11 1.27
N SER A 247 12.75 -3.84 1.28
CA SER A 247 11.33 -3.52 1.16
C SER A 247 10.76 -3.93 -0.20
N SER A 248 11.54 -3.86 -1.28
CA SER A 248 11.12 -4.36 -2.59
C SER A 248 10.96 -5.89 -2.60
N TYR A 249 11.82 -6.61 -1.87
CA TYR A 249 11.67 -8.06 -1.66
C TYR A 249 10.37 -8.35 -0.94
N LEU A 250 10.06 -7.59 0.12
CA LEU A 250 8.82 -7.75 0.89
C LEU A 250 7.58 -7.47 0.02
N THR A 251 7.60 -6.43 -0.80
CA THR A 251 6.54 -6.17 -1.79
C THR A 251 6.35 -7.35 -2.74
N TYR A 252 7.45 -7.95 -3.21
CA TYR A 252 7.36 -9.13 -4.06
C TYR A 252 6.79 -10.35 -3.31
N ILE A 253 7.34 -10.68 -2.14
CA ILE A 253 6.95 -11.87 -1.35
C ILE A 253 5.48 -11.77 -0.96
N HIS A 254 5.03 -10.63 -0.41
CA HIS A 254 3.61 -10.40 -0.10
C HIS A 254 2.75 -10.56 -1.35
N GLY A 255 3.16 -9.96 -2.48
CA GLY A 255 2.44 -10.09 -3.75
C GLY A 255 2.32 -11.53 -4.24
N GLN A 256 3.34 -12.37 -4.06
CA GLN A 256 3.26 -13.79 -4.39
C GLN A 256 2.34 -14.55 -3.44
N ILE A 257 2.53 -14.37 -2.13
CA ILE A 257 1.69 -15.01 -1.10
C ILE A 257 0.22 -14.68 -1.34
N TYR A 258 -0.14 -13.41 -1.59
CA TYR A 258 -1.53 -13.04 -1.83
C TYR A 258 -2.15 -13.66 -3.09
N ARG A 259 -1.33 -14.04 -4.08
CA ARG A 259 -1.79 -14.70 -5.31
C ARG A 259 -1.88 -16.22 -5.17
N THR A 260 -1.03 -16.82 -4.35
CA THR A 260 -0.87 -18.28 -4.27
C THR A 260 -1.43 -18.88 -2.98
N ALA A 261 -1.66 -18.08 -1.94
CA ALA A 261 -2.08 -18.57 -0.64
C ALA A 261 -3.49 -19.17 -0.70
N SER A 262 -3.55 -20.48 -0.40
CA SER A 262 -4.74 -21.15 0.10
C SER A 262 -4.95 -20.75 1.57
N PRO A 263 -6.18 -20.73 2.13
CA PRO A 263 -6.47 -20.25 3.49
C PRO A 263 -5.73 -20.91 4.67
N ASN A 264 -4.96 -21.98 4.45
CA ASN A 264 -4.40 -22.86 5.49
C ASN A 264 -2.86 -22.99 5.43
N ILE A 265 -2.12 -21.89 5.54
CA ILE A 265 -0.65 -21.93 5.39
C ILE A 265 0.06 -21.10 6.48
N SER A 266 -0.31 -21.23 7.75
CA SER A 266 0.61 -20.82 8.81
C SER A 266 1.76 -21.84 8.87
N GLY A 267 2.91 -21.50 8.26
CA GLY A 267 4.14 -22.31 8.32
C GLY A 267 4.70 -22.84 6.99
N SER A 268 4.38 -22.23 5.83
CA SER A 268 5.18 -22.52 4.61
C SER A 268 6.51 -21.80 4.63
N GLU A 269 7.43 -22.31 3.81
CA GLU A 269 8.75 -21.70 3.54
C GLU A 269 8.62 -20.23 3.10
N ASP A 270 7.56 -19.87 2.38
CA ASP A 270 7.28 -18.49 1.93
C ASP A 270 6.96 -17.56 3.11
N TYR A 271 6.18 -18.01 4.09
CA TYR A 271 5.90 -17.23 5.30
C TYR A 271 7.14 -17.10 6.20
N GLU A 272 7.98 -18.14 6.27
CA GLU A 272 9.25 -18.04 6.99
C GLU A 272 10.22 -17.06 6.32
N LEU A 273 10.26 -17.05 4.98
CA LEU A 273 11.03 -16.08 4.20
C LEU A 273 10.52 -14.66 4.43
N LEU A 274 9.19 -14.48 4.40
CA LEU A 274 8.55 -13.20 4.69
C LEU A 274 8.97 -12.70 6.08
N LYS A 275 8.79 -13.52 7.12
CA LYS A 275 9.12 -13.13 8.51
C LYS A 275 10.59 -12.84 8.70
N PHE A 276 11.48 -13.53 7.98
CA PHE A 276 12.91 -13.25 8.00
C PHE A 276 13.21 -11.83 7.52
N TYR A 277 12.72 -11.45 6.34
CA TYR A 277 12.96 -10.12 5.78
C TYR A 277 12.23 -9.00 6.52
N GLU A 278 10.98 -9.23 6.97
CA GLU A 278 10.24 -8.25 7.79
C GLU A 278 11.02 -7.91 9.05
N ARG A 279 11.62 -8.92 9.69
CA ARG A 279 12.42 -8.72 10.88
C ARG A 279 13.68 -7.92 10.59
N ILE A 280 14.41 -8.21 9.51
CA ILE A 280 15.61 -7.45 9.13
C ILE A 280 15.23 -5.99 8.83
N VAL A 281 14.24 -5.75 7.97
CA VAL A 281 13.79 -4.39 7.62
C VAL A 281 13.39 -3.60 8.86
N ASN A 282 12.59 -4.20 9.74
CA ASN A 282 12.15 -3.54 10.95
C ASN A 282 13.33 -3.21 11.88
N LEU A 283 14.35 -4.06 11.98
CA LEU A 283 15.57 -3.77 12.75
C LEU A 283 16.33 -2.57 12.16
N LEU A 284 16.56 -2.55 10.85
CA LEU A 284 17.27 -1.45 10.19
C LEU A 284 16.53 -0.11 10.32
N VAL A 285 15.20 -0.12 10.17
CA VAL A 285 14.36 1.07 10.37
C VAL A 285 14.41 1.53 11.83
N LEU A 286 14.25 0.63 12.80
CA LEU A 286 14.31 1.01 14.21
C LEU A 286 15.68 1.60 14.59
N ASP A 287 16.77 1.05 14.10
CA ASP A 287 18.11 1.58 14.37
C ASP A 287 18.24 3.03 13.88
N THR A 288 17.72 3.30 12.68
CA THR A 288 17.69 4.64 12.09
C THR A 288 16.97 5.67 12.99
N TYR A 289 15.91 5.25 13.68
CA TYR A 289 15.11 6.14 14.55
C TYR A 289 15.70 6.31 15.95
N PHE A 290 16.43 5.32 16.48
CA PHE A 290 16.81 5.29 17.89
C PHE A 290 18.29 5.41 18.14
N THR A 291 19.09 4.46 17.66
CA THR A 291 20.42 4.20 18.24
C THR A 291 21.55 4.41 17.22
N LYS A 292 21.32 4.17 15.93
CA LYS A 292 22.32 4.30 14.84
C LYS A 292 23.62 3.56 15.15
N ASP A 293 23.50 2.38 15.72
CA ASP A 293 24.62 1.64 16.33
C ASP A 293 24.47 0.12 16.16
N LEU A 294 23.75 -0.31 15.13
CA LEU A 294 23.78 -1.69 14.66
C LEU A 294 25.23 -2.16 14.46
N ASP A 295 25.45 -3.43 14.75
CA ASP A 295 26.75 -4.08 14.56
C ASP A 295 27.23 -3.87 13.11
N PRO A 296 28.38 -3.19 12.89
CA PRO A 296 28.88 -2.96 11.54
C PRO A 296 29.04 -4.27 10.75
N ARG A 297 29.41 -5.37 11.44
CA ARG A 297 29.53 -6.67 10.79
C ARG A 297 28.19 -7.19 10.30
N PHE A 298 27.09 -6.89 11.00
CA PHE A 298 25.75 -7.25 10.54
C PHE A 298 25.40 -6.51 9.25
N LEU A 299 25.68 -5.20 9.19
CA LEU A 299 25.45 -4.40 7.98
C LEU A 299 26.31 -4.88 6.80
N GLU A 300 27.60 -5.15 7.02
CA GLU A 300 28.49 -5.73 6.00
C GLU A 300 27.93 -7.04 5.43
N ILE A 301 27.49 -7.96 6.29
CA ILE A 301 26.92 -9.26 5.84
C ILE A 301 25.69 -9.03 4.97
N LEU A 302 24.84 -8.07 5.33
CA LEU A 302 23.65 -7.75 4.54
C LEU A 302 24.03 -7.14 3.20
N GLU A 303 24.95 -6.17 3.18
CA GLU A 303 25.43 -5.52 1.95
C GLU A 303 26.14 -6.49 1.00
N GLU A 304 26.90 -7.46 1.51
CA GLU A 304 27.59 -8.48 0.71
C GLU A 304 26.63 -9.49 0.05
N ASN A 305 25.47 -9.74 0.67
CA ASN A 305 24.57 -10.82 0.24
C ASN A 305 23.28 -10.34 -0.44
N ILE A 306 22.81 -9.13 -0.16
CA ILE A 306 21.60 -8.58 -0.77
C ILE A 306 21.93 -8.04 -2.16
N VAL A 307 21.11 -8.43 -3.14
CA VAL A 307 21.31 -8.13 -4.55
C VAL A 307 20.21 -7.21 -5.04
N HIS A 308 20.58 -6.14 -5.73
CA HIS A 308 19.59 -5.31 -6.41
C HIS A 308 19.00 -6.06 -7.60
N PHE A 309 17.73 -6.46 -7.53
CA PHE A 309 17.05 -7.22 -8.60
C PHE A 309 16.33 -6.33 -9.64
N GLY A 310 16.76 -5.07 -9.78
CA GLY A 310 16.32 -4.15 -10.84
C GLY A 310 15.67 -2.87 -10.31
N GLU A 311 15.76 -1.81 -11.11
CA GLU A 311 15.10 -0.53 -10.85
C GLU A 311 13.63 -0.56 -11.30
N TYR A 312 12.80 0.27 -10.66
CA TYR A 312 11.45 0.54 -11.15
C TYR A 312 11.52 1.16 -12.55
N PRO A 313 10.81 0.62 -13.56
CA PRO A 313 10.75 1.29 -14.85
C PRO A 313 10.04 2.64 -14.67
N GLU A 314 10.72 3.72 -15.06
CA GLU A 314 10.10 5.02 -15.20
C GLU A 314 8.91 4.92 -16.15
N GLY A 315 7.71 5.14 -15.62
CA GLY A 315 6.49 5.28 -16.41
C GLY A 315 5.64 4.02 -16.53
N GLY A 316 4.72 3.86 -15.57
CA GLY A 316 3.29 3.51 -15.76
C GLY A 316 2.89 2.27 -16.56
N LYS A 317 3.81 1.54 -17.18
CA LYS A 317 3.57 0.23 -17.76
C LYS A 317 3.62 -0.75 -16.60
N SER A 318 2.54 -1.49 -16.40
CA SER A 318 2.37 -2.58 -15.44
C SER A 318 3.41 -3.66 -15.69
N GLY A 319 4.63 -3.38 -15.26
CA GLY A 319 5.84 -4.05 -15.68
C GLY A 319 6.77 -4.25 -14.51
N PHE A 320 6.29 -4.96 -13.48
CA PHE A 320 7.09 -6.04 -12.92
C PHE A 320 7.23 -7.17 -13.97
N SER A 321 7.57 -6.82 -15.21
CA SER A 321 7.76 -7.73 -16.35
C SER A 321 9.18 -8.29 -16.39
N GLY A 322 9.92 -8.17 -15.29
CA GLY A 322 11.22 -8.82 -15.08
C GLY A 322 11.13 -10.20 -14.42
N PHE A 323 9.96 -10.60 -13.92
CA PHE A 323 9.76 -11.89 -13.25
C PHE A 323 8.83 -12.78 -14.09
N GLU A 324 9.28 -13.15 -15.29
CA GLU A 324 8.56 -14.09 -16.16
C GLU A 324 8.45 -15.51 -15.56
N ASP A 325 9.18 -15.81 -14.48
CA ASP A 325 8.95 -17.01 -13.64
C ASP A 325 8.95 -16.65 -12.15
N SER A 326 7.76 -16.49 -11.57
CA SER A 326 7.61 -16.06 -10.19
C SER A 326 8.20 -17.03 -9.16
N ARG A 327 8.31 -18.31 -9.51
CA ARG A 327 8.94 -19.33 -8.66
C ARG A 327 10.46 -19.23 -8.67
N CYS A 328 11.05 -18.83 -9.79
CA CYS A 328 12.49 -18.62 -9.90
C CYS A 328 12.96 -17.54 -8.91
N PHE A 329 12.24 -16.42 -8.82
CA PHE A 329 12.62 -15.34 -7.92
C PHE A 329 12.43 -15.67 -6.43
N MET A 330 11.35 -16.38 -6.06
CA MET A 330 11.20 -16.86 -4.68
C MET A 330 12.38 -17.76 -4.25
N ASN A 331 12.86 -18.63 -5.16
CA ASN A 331 14.02 -19.48 -4.90
C ASN A 331 15.32 -18.66 -4.76
N GLU A 332 15.49 -17.59 -5.55
CA GLU A 332 16.62 -16.68 -5.41
C GLU A 332 16.61 -15.97 -4.05
N LEU A 333 15.45 -15.48 -3.61
CA LEU A 333 15.30 -14.87 -2.29
C LEU A 333 15.56 -15.87 -1.15
N GLN A 334 15.10 -17.13 -1.28
CA GLN A 334 15.48 -18.19 -0.34
C GLN A 334 16.99 -18.42 -0.33
N ALA A 335 17.64 -18.44 -1.49
CA ALA A 335 19.09 -18.59 -1.58
C ALA A 335 19.84 -17.41 -0.93
N VAL A 336 19.35 -16.18 -1.10
CA VAL A 336 19.89 -14.99 -0.40
C VAL A 336 19.75 -15.15 1.11
N LYS A 337 18.56 -15.51 1.61
CA LYS A 337 18.35 -15.80 3.05
C LYS A 337 19.36 -16.86 3.53
N GLN A 338 19.52 -17.96 2.79
CA GLN A 338 20.43 -19.04 3.18
C GLN A 338 21.89 -18.57 3.22
N LYS A 339 22.35 -17.80 2.22
CA LYS A 339 23.71 -17.22 2.23
C LYS A 339 23.95 -16.30 3.43
N ILE A 340 22.97 -15.48 3.80
CA ILE A 340 23.07 -14.62 4.99
C ILE A 340 23.23 -15.48 6.26
N LEU A 341 22.38 -16.51 6.41
CA LEU A 341 22.40 -17.40 7.58
C LEU A 341 23.69 -18.23 7.66
N ASP A 342 24.24 -18.63 6.51
CA ASP A 342 25.48 -19.40 6.41
C ASP A 342 26.75 -18.55 6.51
N THR A 343 26.61 -17.21 6.43
CA THR A 343 27.76 -16.31 6.53
C THR A 343 28.38 -16.42 7.93
N PRO A 344 29.70 -16.70 8.03
CA PRO A 344 30.37 -16.75 9.33
C PRO A 344 30.11 -15.49 10.13
N ASP A 345 29.85 -15.67 11.42
CA ASP A 345 29.60 -14.61 12.39
C ASP A 345 28.20 -13.95 12.32
N PHE A 346 27.32 -14.29 11.37
CA PHE A 346 25.94 -13.75 11.38
C PHE A 346 25.21 -14.04 12.70
N GLY A 347 25.28 -15.29 13.19
CA GLY A 347 24.74 -15.68 14.50
C GLY A 347 25.51 -15.11 15.71
N LYS A 348 26.66 -14.47 15.48
CA LYS A 348 27.48 -13.81 16.50
C LYS A 348 27.28 -12.29 16.51
N CYS A 349 26.65 -11.70 15.48
CA CYS A 349 26.31 -10.29 15.47
C CYS A 349 25.48 -9.95 16.69
N ARG A 350 25.91 -8.94 17.44
CA ARG A 350 25.24 -8.55 18.69
C ARG A 350 24.67 -7.16 18.54
N PHE A 351 23.40 -7.04 18.91
CA PHE A 351 22.83 -5.75 19.17
C PHE A 351 23.29 -5.27 20.55
N ASN A 352 23.55 -3.98 20.67
CA ASN A 352 23.86 -3.39 21.97
C ASN A 352 22.66 -3.58 22.92
N SER A 353 22.92 -3.43 24.22
CA SER A 353 21.93 -3.66 25.26
C SER A 353 20.77 -2.66 25.21
N GLU A 354 21.00 -1.48 24.65
CA GLU A 354 20.00 -0.43 24.51
C GLU A 354 18.97 -0.75 23.42
N PHE A 355 19.43 -1.09 22.22
CA PHE A 355 18.60 -1.54 21.10
C PHE A 355 17.82 -2.82 21.45
N THR A 356 18.48 -3.77 22.10
CA THR A 356 17.81 -4.99 22.60
C THR A 356 16.69 -4.66 23.59
N ASN A 357 16.90 -3.64 24.43
CA ASN A 357 15.88 -3.18 25.37
C ASN A 357 14.69 -2.52 24.65
N ILE A 358 14.94 -1.69 23.63
CA ILE A 358 13.89 -1.10 22.79
C ILE A 358 13.04 -2.19 22.14
N LEU A 359 13.67 -3.19 21.51
CA LEU A 359 12.97 -4.32 20.89
C LEU A 359 12.11 -5.09 21.91
N ALA A 360 12.66 -5.36 23.09
CA ALA A 360 11.93 -6.05 24.16
C ALA A 360 10.71 -5.22 24.63
N THR A 361 10.88 -3.91 24.79
CA THR A 361 9.80 -2.99 25.18
C THR A 361 8.71 -2.93 24.11
N LEU A 362 9.08 -2.82 22.82
CA LEU A 362 8.11 -2.84 21.73
C LEU A 362 7.34 -4.17 21.71
N LYS A 363 8.04 -5.29 21.83
CA LYS A 363 7.41 -6.63 21.83
C LYS A 363 6.46 -6.84 23.00
N ASN A 364 6.85 -6.46 24.21
CA ASN A 364 6.05 -6.70 25.41
C ASN A 364 4.81 -5.81 25.51
N ASN A 365 4.75 -4.71 24.75
CA ASN A 365 3.61 -3.79 24.76
C ASN A 365 2.69 -3.96 23.54
N GLY A 366 2.84 -5.05 22.77
CA GLY A 366 2.03 -5.30 21.56
C GLY A 366 2.41 -4.41 20.37
N VAL A 367 3.60 -3.81 20.40
CA VAL A 367 4.12 -2.89 19.37
C VAL A 367 5.03 -3.64 18.36
N TRP A 368 5.24 -4.95 18.51
CA TRP A 368 6.10 -5.78 17.65
C TRP A 368 5.37 -6.94 17.02
#